data_AF-A0A8J8KHB7-F1
#
_entry.id   AF-A0A8J8KHB7-F1
#
_cell.length_a   1.000
_cell.length_b   1.000
_cell.length_c   1.000
_cell.angle_alpha   90.00
_cell.angle_beta   90.00
_cell.angle_gamma   90.00
#
_symmetry.space_group_name_H-M   'P 1'
#
loop_
_entity.id
_entity.type
_entity.pdbx_description
1 polymer ?
#
loop_
_entity_poly.entity_id
_entity_poly.type
_entity_poly.pdbx_seq_one_letter_code
_entity_poly.pdbx_strand_id
1 'polypeptide(L)'
;MGHRALVAYRRPDRRYDLRYSHWGGEDVTLADRISAETPLGDGDVDGDLLAAAIDRDRLLIEYLDPCCYEALYVVEPGGDYRVTAYRVCWLEWPDGRDGGRGAIVAVENDAADRRVRTWFRATKTTLADVVEMGVLSWRAARTYLEARICEDEDGAVYTYGASDTDTVDYASSPNEWFDEDGRDGRERNEGRNPDEDR
;
A
#
# COMPACT_ATOMS: atom_id res chain seq x y z
N MET A 1 2.81 -9.04 6.16
CA MET A 1 2.26 -7.82 5.53
C MET A 1 3.40 -6.84 5.46
N GLY A 2 3.62 -6.20 4.30
CA GLY A 2 4.87 -5.51 4.00
C GLY A 2 4.97 -4.07 4.50
N HIS A 3 3.98 -3.56 5.26
CA HIS A 3 3.93 -2.18 5.77
C HIS A 3 4.12 -1.11 4.68
N ARG A 4 3.75 -1.43 3.44
CA ARG A 4 4.03 -0.60 2.26
C ARG A 4 3.02 0.52 2.13
N ALA A 5 3.50 1.70 1.75
CA ALA A 5 2.65 2.85 1.46
C ALA A 5 3.00 3.52 0.13
N LEU A 6 1.97 4.07 -0.50
CA LEU A 6 2.10 4.98 -1.64
C LEU A 6 2.04 6.42 -1.11
N VAL A 7 2.96 7.28 -1.55
CA VAL A 7 3.00 8.69 -1.13
C VAL A 7 2.83 9.57 -2.36
N ALA A 8 1.83 10.43 -2.36
CA ALA A 8 1.43 11.27 -3.49
C ALA A 8 1.61 12.75 -3.14
N TYR A 9 2.62 13.39 -3.74
CA TYR A 9 2.89 14.82 -3.56
C TYR A 9 2.13 15.64 -4.58
N ARG A 10 1.23 16.49 -4.10
CA ARG A 10 0.43 17.37 -4.94
C ARG A 10 1.28 18.50 -5.52
N ARG A 11 1.19 18.66 -6.84
CA ARG A 11 1.81 19.73 -7.62
C ARG A 11 0.87 20.93 -7.76
N PRO A 12 1.38 22.11 -8.16
CA PRO A 12 0.55 23.29 -8.41
C PRO A 12 -0.51 23.10 -9.51
N ASP A 13 -0.26 22.22 -10.48
CA ASP A 13 -1.20 21.85 -11.56
C ASP A 13 -2.30 20.86 -11.10
N ARG A 14 -2.37 20.56 -9.80
CA ARG A 14 -3.29 19.60 -9.15
C ARG A 14 -3.01 18.13 -9.46
N ARG A 15 -1.91 17.82 -10.14
CA ARG A 15 -1.43 16.45 -10.34
C ARG A 15 -0.54 15.99 -9.20
N TYR A 16 -0.17 14.72 -9.21
CA TYR A 16 0.60 14.07 -8.16
C TYR A 16 1.88 13.47 -8.71
N ASP A 17 2.96 13.64 -7.94
CA ASP A 17 4.19 12.88 -8.08
C ASP A 17 4.17 11.75 -7.04
N LEU A 18 4.31 10.50 -7.51
CA LEU A 18 4.19 9.30 -6.67
C LEU A 18 5.54 8.80 -6.22
N ARG A 19 5.60 8.37 -4.95
CA ARG A 19 6.77 7.80 -4.29
C ARG A 19 6.38 6.60 -3.44
N TYR A 20 7.37 5.77 -3.15
CA TYR A 20 7.22 4.57 -2.33
C TYR A 20 7.66 4.83 -0.88
N SER A 21 7.05 4.12 0.06
CA SER A 21 7.58 3.96 1.42
C SER A 21 7.41 2.52 1.86
N HIS A 22 8.49 1.89 2.34
CA HIS A 22 8.46 0.48 2.72
C HIS A 22 7.76 0.24 4.06
N TRP A 23 7.88 1.17 5.02
CA TRP A 23 7.33 1.04 6.38
C TRP A 23 6.18 2.01 6.66
N GLY A 24 5.81 2.85 5.69
CA GLY A 24 4.77 3.86 5.87
C GLY A 24 3.36 3.31 6.13
N GLY A 25 3.12 2.02 6.02
CA GLY A 25 1.80 1.39 6.21
C GLY A 25 1.53 0.86 7.62
N GLU A 26 2.51 0.86 8.53
CA GLU A 26 2.39 0.18 9.83
C GLU A 26 1.33 0.78 10.76
N ASP A 27 1.42 2.07 11.06
CA ASP A 27 0.65 2.75 12.13
C ASP A 27 0.30 4.21 11.76
N VAL A 28 0.36 4.52 10.47
CA VAL A 28 0.14 5.83 9.87
C VAL A 28 1.01 7.01 10.39
N THR A 29 2.03 6.72 11.20
CA THR A 29 2.94 7.72 11.79
C THR A 29 3.82 8.45 10.79
N LEU A 30 3.90 7.97 9.54
CA LEU A 30 4.61 8.66 8.47
C LEU A 30 3.98 10.03 8.17
N ALA A 31 2.69 10.23 8.44
CA ALA A 31 2.04 11.53 8.29
C ALA A 31 2.67 12.62 9.16
N ASP A 32 3.13 12.27 10.37
CA ASP A 32 3.77 13.20 11.30
C ASP A 32 5.23 13.48 10.94
N ARG A 33 5.87 12.58 10.18
CA ARG A 33 7.28 12.66 9.77
C ARG A 33 7.46 13.48 8.48
N ILE A 34 6.46 13.49 7.60
CA ILE A 34 6.47 14.28 6.37
C ILE A 34 6.09 15.73 6.70
N SER A 35 7.03 16.65 6.53
CA SER A 35 6.82 18.08 6.77
C SER A 35 7.48 18.94 5.69
N ALA A 36 7.30 20.27 5.74
CA ALA A 36 8.01 21.18 4.83
C ALA A 36 9.54 21.14 5.02
N GLU A 37 10.00 20.83 6.24
CA GLU A 37 11.43 20.73 6.59
C GLU A 37 12.00 19.35 6.22
N THR A 38 11.16 18.31 6.36
CA THR A 38 11.48 16.91 6.11
C THR A 38 10.52 16.33 5.07
N PRO A 39 10.57 16.80 3.80
CA PRO A 39 9.56 16.45 2.81
C PRO A 39 9.55 14.96 2.47
N LEU A 40 10.61 14.21 2.75
CA LEU A 40 10.69 12.76 2.55
C LEU A 40 10.69 11.98 3.88
N GLY A 41 10.31 12.61 4.99
CA GLY A 41 10.32 11.98 6.32
C GLY A 41 11.68 11.39 6.67
N ASP A 42 12.76 12.17 6.52
CA ASP A 42 14.13 11.72 6.81
C ASP A 42 14.59 10.43 6.12
N GLY A 43 14.02 10.14 4.94
CA GLY A 43 14.35 8.96 4.13
C GLY A 43 13.36 7.82 4.27
N ASP A 44 12.29 7.98 5.07
CA ASP A 44 11.19 7.02 5.13
C ASP A 44 10.37 6.95 3.83
N VAL A 45 10.45 8.01 3.01
CA VAL A 45 9.92 8.05 1.64
C VAL A 45 11.08 7.99 0.65
N ASP A 46 10.96 7.11 -0.33
CA ASP A 46 11.94 6.95 -1.39
C ASP A 46 12.18 8.27 -2.15
N GLY A 47 13.44 8.53 -2.47
CA GLY A 47 13.92 9.64 -3.27
C GLY A 47 13.47 9.56 -4.73
N ASP A 48 13.26 8.34 -5.24
CA ASP A 48 12.89 8.09 -6.62
C ASP A 48 11.38 8.20 -6.86
N LEU A 49 11.02 8.69 -8.05
CA LEU A 49 9.62 8.79 -8.46
C LEU A 49 9.16 7.47 -9.09
N LEU A 50 8.04 6.94 -8.60
CA LEU A 50 7.32 5.86 -9.25
C LEU A 50 6.59 6.35 -10.51
N ALA A 51 6.02 7.56 -10.42
CA ALA A 51 5.34 8.24 -11.51
C ALA A 51 5.32 9.74 -11.24
N ALA A 52 5.19 10.54 -12.30
CA ALA A 52 5.15 11.99 -12.21
C ALA A 52 3.91 12.56 -12.90
N ALA A 53 3.40 13.66 -12.35
CA ALA A 53 2.30 14.44 -12.91
C ALA A 53 1.07 13.61 -13.33
N ILE A 54 0.60 12.74 -12.44
CA ILE A 54 -0.63 11.96 -12.66
C ILE A 54 -1.84 12.57 -11.96
N ASP A 55 -3.03 12.41 -12.53
CA ASP A 55 -4.29 12.87 -11.92
C ASP A 55 -4.77 11.88 -10.83
N ARG A 56 -5.64 12.32 -9.91
CA ARG A 56 -6.08 11.52 -8.75
C ARG A 56 -6.76 10.21 -9.14
N ASP A 57 -7.60 10.23 -10.17
CA ASP A 57 -8.30 9.03 -10.61
C ASP A 57 -7.31 7.98 -11.10
N ARG A 58 -6.30 8.43 -11.87
CA ARG A 58 -5.21 7.59 -12.38
C ARG A 58 -4.37 6.99 -11.25
N LEU A 59 -4.06 7.76 -10.21
CA LEU A 59 -3.39 7.28 -9.00
C LEU A 59 -4.11 6.05 -8.43
N LEU A 60 -5.44 6.13 -8.27
CA LEU A 60 -6.23 5.05 -7.65
C LEU A 60 -6.35 3.83 -8.56
N ILE A 61 -6.59 4.02 -9.86
CA ILE A 61 -6.88 2.90 -10.78
C ILE A 61 -5.63 2.25 -11.40
N GLU A 62 -4.49 2.95 -11.48
CA GLU A 62 -3.26 2.42 -12.12
C GLU A 62 -2.09 2.18 -11.15
N TYR A 63 -2.07 2.81 -9.97
CA TYR A 63 -0.88 2.77 -9.09
C TYR A 63 -1.15 2.26 -7.69
N LEU A 64 -2.36 2.43 -7.16
CA LEU A 64 -2.72 1.98 -5.82
C LEU A 64 -3.25 0.55 -5.87
N ASP A 65 -2.38 -0.43 -6.04
CA ASP A 65 -2.76 -1.84 -5.88
C ASP A 65 -3.13 -2.13 -4.41
N PRO A 66 -4.41 -2.46 -4.10
CA PRO A 66 -4.86 -2.72 -2.74
C PRO A 66 -4.26 -3.98 -2.11
N CYS A 67 -3.80 -4.93 -2.91
CA CYS A 67 -3.10 -6.13 -2.42
C CYS A 67 -1.66 -5.80 -2.01
N CYS A 68 -1.05 -4.81 -2.67
CA CYS A 68 0.32 -4.42 -2.38
C CYS A 68 0.44 -3.37 -1.28
N TYR A 69 -0.35 -2.31 -1.35
CA TYR A 69 -0.24 -1.16 -0.47
C TYR A 69 -1.21 -1.23 0.69
N GLU A 70 -0.73 -0.88 1.88
CA GLU A 70 -1.53 -0.82 3.09
C GLU A 70 -1.96 0.59 3.45
N ALA A 71 -1.27 1.62 2.95
CA ALA A 71 -1.62 3.02 3.17
C ALA A 71 -1.35 3.89 1.92
N LEU A 72 -2.08 5.00 1.83
CA LEU A 72 -1.86 6.09 0.89
C LEU A 72 -1.69 7.39 1.67
N TYR A 73 -0.64 8.16 1.37
CA TYR A 73 -0.46 9.51 1.89
C TYR A 73 -0.64 10.50 0.76
N VAL A 74 -1.49 11.50 0.98
CA VAL A 74 -1.62 12.64 0.08
C VAL A 74 -1.00 13.85 0.75
N VAL A 75 0.11 14.32 0.18
CA VAL A 75 0.86 15.49 0.66
C VAL A 75 0.45 16.68 -0.19
N GLU A 76 0.05 17.77 0.45
CA GLU A 76 -0.35 19.02 -0.19
C GLU A 76 0.58 20.15 0.30
N PRO A 77 1.69 20.42 -0.41
CA PRO A 77 2.71 21.41 -0.02
C PRO A 77 2.27 22.88 -0.10
N GLY A 78 0.95 23.15 -0.11
CA GLY A 78 0.41 24.51 -0.11
C GLY A 78 0.70 25.27 1.18
N GLY A 79 -0.09 26.31 1.47
CA GLY A 79 0.17 27.23 2.59
C GLY A 79 0.40 26.57 3.95
N ASP A 80 -0.34 25.49 4.26
CA ASP A 80 -0.29 24.83 5.57
C ASP A 80 0.43 23.46 5.55
N TYR A 81 1.08 23.09 4.44
CA TYR A 81 1.74 21.78 4.24
C TYR A 81 0.96 20.59 4.84
N ARG A 82 -0.16 20.23 4.21
CA ARG A 82 -1.10 19.24 4.76
C ARG A 82 -0.74 17.83 4.32
N VAL A 83 -0.66 16.89 5.26
CA VAL A 83 -0.54 15.45 4.95
C VAL A 83 -1.82 14.76 5.38
N THR A 84 -2.47 14.05 4.45
CA THR A 84 -3.65 13.23 4.74
C THR A 84 -3.30 11.76 4.57
N ALA A 85 -3.46 10.98 5.64
CA ALA A 85 -3.28 9.54 5.60
C ALA A 85 -4.60 8.83 5.27
N TYR A 86 -4.49 7.79 4.46
CA TYR A 86 -5.59 6.90 4.12
C TYR A 86 -5.17 5.44 4.35
N ARG A 87 -6.00 4.68 5.05
CA ARG A 87 -5.89 3.23 5.15
C ARG A 87 -6.43 2.60 3.87
N VAL A 88 -5.64 1.72 3.25
CA VAL A 88 -6.06 0.96 2.08
C VAL A 88 -6.70 -0.35 2.53
N CYS A 89 -7.89 -0.63 2.00
CA CYS A 89 -8.69 -1.81 2.31
C CYS A 89 -8.84 -2.67 1.06
N TRP A 90 -8.21 -3.84 1.04
CA TRP A 90 -8.38 -4.81 -0.04
C TRP A 90 -9.69 -5.58 0.08
N LEU A 91 -10.61 -5.38 -0.86
CA LEU A 91 -11.99 -5.85 -0.77
C LEU A 91 -12.20 -7.26 -1.34
N GLU A 92 -11.12 -7.93 -1.73
CA GLU A 92 -11.17 -9.28 -2.26
C GLU A 92 -10.55 -10.29 -1.30
N TRP A 93 -10.84 -11.57 -1.51
CA TRP A 93 -10.32 -12.68 -0.72
C TRP A 93 -9.23 -13.42 -1.50
N PRO A 94 -8.29 -14.10 -0.81
CA PRO A 94 -7.14 -14.76 -1.45
C PRO A 94 -7.47 -15.72 -2.60
N ASP A 95 -8.67 -16.30 -2.64
CA ASP A 95 -9.11 -17.26 -3.66
C ASP A 95 -9.98 -16.65 -4.79
N GLY A 96 -10.16 -15.32 -4.83
CA GLY A 96 -11.14 -14.64 -5.68
C GLY A 96 -10.56 -13.69 -6.73
N ARG A 97 -10.96 -13.91 -7.98
CA ARG A 97 -10.59 -13.22 -9.22
C ARG A 97 -10.98 -11.73 -9.24
N ASP A 98 -9.96 -10.90 -9.41
CA ASP A 98 -9.84 -9.67 -10.23
C ASP A 98 -8.75 -8.75 -9.65
N GLY A 99 -8.26 -9.03 -8.43
CA GLY A 99 -7.09 -8.44 -7.76
C GLY A 99 -7.25 -6.96 -7.41
N GLY A 100 -8.21 -6.27 -8.00
CA GLY A 100 -8.22 -4.83 -8.12
C GLY A 100 -9.22 -4.10 -7.25
N ARG A 101 -10.22 -4.77 -6.64
CA ARG A 101 -11.22 -4.04 -5.85
C ARG A 101 -10.64 -3.60 -4.51
N GLY A 102 -10.57 -2.28 -4.33
CA GLY A 102 -10.01 -1.64 -3.14
C GLY A 102 -10.88 -0.51 -2.62
N ALA A 103 -10.59 -0.08 -1.40
CA ALA A 103 -11.12 1.17 -0.85
C ALA A 103 -10.03 1.93 -0.08
N ILE A 104 -10.22 3.23 0.06
CA ILE A 104 -9.43 4.09 0.95
C ILE A 104 -10.33 4.70 2.01
N VAL A 105 -9.85 4.73 3.26
CA VAL A 105 -10.51 5.36 4.40
C VAL A 105 -9.57 6.39 4.99
N ALA A 106 -9.99 7.65 5.09
CA ALA A 106 -9.16 8.68 5.70
C ALA A 106 -8.99 8.41 7.20
N VAL A 107 -7.76 8.51 7.70
CA VAL A 107 -7.44 8.25 9.12
C VAL A 107 -6.60 9.39 9.67
N GLU A 108 -7.02 9.93 10.80
CA GLU A 108 -6.41 11.13 11.39
C GLU A 108 -5.17 10.82 12.24
N ASN A 109 -5.07 9.61 12.79
CA ASN A 109 -4.01 9.18 13.70
C ASN A 109 -3.96 7.64 13.84
N ASP A 110 -2.94 7.12 14.52
CA ASP A 110 -2.78 5.67 14.80
C ASP A 110 -4.00 5.03 15.47
N ALA A 111 -4.69 5.75 16.38
CA ALA A 111 -5.85 5.18 17.06
C ALA A 111 -7.04 4.99 16.10
N ALA A 112 -7.29 5.96 15.22
CA ALA A 112 -8.29 5.85 14.16
C ALA A 112 -7.92 4.75 13.17
N ASP A 113 -6.65 4.68 12.78
CA ASP A 113 -6.14 3.63 11.91
C ASP A 113 -6.34 2.22 12.47
N ARG A 114 -5.94 2.03 13.74
CA ARG A 114 -6.11 0.76 14.44
C ARG A 114 -7.58 0.36 14.53
N ARG A 115 -8.48 1.32 14.82
CA ARG A 115 -9.93 1.08 14.81
C ARG A 115 -10.39 0.55 13.45
N VAL A 116 -10.05 1.24 12.36
CA VAL A 116 -10.44 0.85 10.99
C VAL A 116 -9.88 -0.53 10.64
N ARG A 117 -8.60 -0.80 10.92
CA ARG A 117 -7.97 -2.10 10.64
C ARG A 117 -8.63 -3.23 11.41
N THR A 118 -8.89 -3.04 12.70
CA THR A 118 -9.55 -4.05 13.54
C THR A 118 -10.96 -4.34 13.04
N TRP A 119 -11.75 -3.29 12.80
CA TRP A 119 -13.12 -3.41 12.29
C TRP A 119 -13.14 -4.09 10.92
N PHE A 120 -12.31 -3.66 9.99
CA PHE A 120 -12.26 -4.17 8.63
C PHE A 120 -11.89 -5.66 8.62
N ARG A 121 -10.84 -6.02 9.37
CA ARG A 121 -10.40 -7.42 9.48
C ARG A 121 -11.46 -8.30 10.11
N ALA A 122 -12.08 -7.86 11.20
CA ALA A 122 -13.15 -8.61 11.85
C ALA A 122 -14.34 -8.84 10.91
N THR A 123 -14.81 -7.78 10.25
CA THR A 123 -15.94 -7.85 9.30
C THR A 123 -15.63 -8.76 8.13
N LYS A 124 -14.43 -8.64 7.54
CA LYS A 124 -14.00 -9.45 6.39
C LYS A 124 -13.86 -10.94 6.76
N THR A 125 -13.35 -11.25 7.95
CA THR A 125 -13.29 -12.63 8.46
C THR A 125 -14.70 -13.20 8.66
N THR A 126 -15.59 -12.48 9.35
CA THR A 126 -16.97 -12.95 9.55
C THR A 126 -17.71 -13.16 8.23
N LEU A 127 -17.53 -12.28 7.24
CA LEU A 127 -18.11 -12.47 5.91
C LEU A 127 -17.55 -13.70 5.20
N ALA A 128 -16.25 -14.01 5.35
CA ALA A 128 -15.67 -15.23 4.82
C ALA A 128 -16.37 -16.46 5.43
N ASP A 129 -16.49 -16.51 6.76
CA ASP A 129 -17.14 -17.62 7.46
C ASP A 129 -18.59 -17.82 6.97
N VAL A 130 -19.35 -16.73 6.81
CA VAL A 130 -20.74 -16.77 6.33
C VAL A 130 -20.84 -17.26 4.88
N VAL A 131 -19.87 -16.91 4.04
CA VAL A 131 -19.79 -17.42 2.65
C VAL A 131 -19.41 -18.90 2.64
N GLU A 132 -18.45 -19.33 3.46
CA GLU A 132 -18.06 -20.73 3.60
C GLU A 132 -19.20 -21.62 4.12
N MET A 133 -20.05 -21.09 5.00
CA MET A 133 -21.29 -21.74 5.44
C MET A 133 -22.38 -21.79 4.34
N GLY A 134 -22.15 -21.19 3.17
CA GLY A 134 -23.08 -21.16 2.04
C GLY A 134 -24.27 -20.21 2.23
N VAL A 135 -24.22 -19.32 3.22
CA VAL A 135 -25.31 -18.38 3.51
C VAL A 135 -25.29 -17.18 2.56
N LEU A 136 -24.10 -16.71 2.19
CA LEU A 136 -23.90 -15.62 1.23
C LEU A 136 -22.99 -16.06 0.08
N SER A 137 -23.09 -15.37 -1.05
CA SER A 137 -22.10 -15.47 -2.12
C SER A 137 -20.94 -14.49 -1.88
N TRP A 138 -19.75 -14.78 -2.43
CA TRP A 138 -18.61 -13.85 -2.43
C TRP A 138 -18.97 -12.47 -2.97
N ARG A 139 -19.79 -12.42 -4.04
CA ARG A 139 -20.25 -11.14 -4.62
C ARG A 139 -21.12 -10.36 -3.64
N ALA A 140 -22.03 -11.03 -2.93
CA ALA A 140 -22.88 -10.38 -1.92
C ALA A 140 -22.06 -9.91 -0.71
N ALA A 141 -21.10 -10.71 -0.25
CA ALA A 141 -20.18 -10.33 0.82
C ALA A 141 -19.35 -9.10 0.45
N ARG A 142 -18.80 -9.04 -0.77
CA ARG A 142 -18.07 -7.87 -1.28
C ARG A 142 -18.96 -6.62 -1.34
N THR A 143 -20.16 -6.73 -1.93
CA THR A 143 -21.12 -5.61 -1.98
C THR A 143 -21.51 -5.12 -0.59
N TYR A 144 -21.68 -6.03 0.38
CA TYR A 144 -21.95 -5.66 1.76
C TYR A 144 -20.77 -4.90 2.38
N LEU A 145 -19.53 -5.40 2.20
CA LEU A 145 -18.34 -4.76 2.73
C LEU A 145 -18.10 -3.36 2.11
N GLU A 146 -18.32 -3.21 0.79
CA GLU A 146 -18.28 -1.92 0.11
C GLU A 146 -19.28 -0.93 0.72
N ALA A 147 -20.53 -1.35 0.91
CA ALA A 147 -21.56 -0.50 1.50
C ALA A 147 -21.16 -0.05 2.91
N ARG A 148 -20.68 -0.97 3.76
CA ARG A 148 -20.24 -0.64 5.12
C ARG A 148 -19.06 0.31 5.17
N ILE A 149 -18.10 0.19 4.24
CA ILE A 149 -16.99 1.15 4.16
C ILE A 149 -17.50 2.55 3.83
N CYS A 150 -18.39 2.68 2.86
CA CYS A 150 -18.95 3.98 2.48
C CYS A 150 -19.86 4.57 3.57
N GLU A 151 -20.69 3.75 4.20
CA GLU A 151 -21.70 4.20 5.18
C GLU A 151 -21.12 4.46 6.57
N ASP A 152 -20.24 3.57 7.06
CA ASP A 152 -19.76 3.61 8.45
C ASP A 152 -18.41 4.35 8.59
N GLU A 153 -17.59 4.34 7.54
CA GLU A 153 -16.20 4.84 7.58
C GLU A 153 -15.93 5.97 6.57
N ASP A 154 -16.96 6.47 5.87
CA ASP A 154 -16.85 7.52 4.83
C ASP A 154 -15.76 7.20 3.77
N GLY A 155 -15.59 5.91 3.48
CA GLY A 155 -14.55 5.42 2.59
C GLY A 155 -14.91 5.54 1.11
N ALA A 156 -13.88 5.66 0.27
CA ALA A 156 -14.01 5.71 -1.19
C ALA A 156 -13.55 4.39 -1.83
N VAL A 157 -14.44 3.73 -2.55
CA VAL A 157 -14.17 2.48 -3.28
C VAL A 157 -13.61 2.78 -4.68
N TYR A 158 -12.65 1.98 -5.13
CA TYR A 158 -12.04 2.08 -6.45
C TYR A 158 -11.76 0.68 -7.04
N THR A 159 -11.36 0.62 -8.31
CA THR A 159 -10.93 -0.62 -8.96
C THR A 159 -9.61 -0.40 -9.67
N TYR A 160 -8.56 -0.96 -9.09
CA TYR A 160 -7.24 -1.03 -9.68
C TYR A 160 -7.27 -1.93 -10.92
N GLY A 161 -6.55 -1.55 -11.96
CA GLY A 161 -6.54 -2.21 -13.26
C GLY A 161 -7.74 -1.88 -14.17
N ALA A 162 -8.68 -1.02 -13.74
CA ALA A 162 -9.87 -0.66 -14.52
C ALA A 162 -9.63 0.39 -15.63
N SER A 163 -8.38 0.65 -16.05
CA SER A 163 -8.10 1.56 -17.15
C SER A 163 -8.76 1.02 -18.44
N ASP A 164 -9.36 1.91 -19.24
CA ASP A 164 -10.21 1.64 -20.43
C ASP A 164 -9.49 0.97 -21.61
N THR A 165 -8.44 0.19 -21.34
CA THR A 165 -7.70 -0.62 -22.30
C THR A 165 -7.79 -2.07 -21.84
N ASP A 166 -8.73 -2.80 -22.43
CA ASP A 166 -8.53 -4.23 -22.65
C ASP A 166 -7.10 -4.43 -23.18
N THR A 167 -6.37 -5.38 -22.60
CA THR A 167 -4.97 -5.77 -22.88
C THR A 167 -3.88 -4.78 -22.46
N VAL A 168 -3.51 -4.82 -21.19
CA VAL A 168 -2.09 -5.02 -20.85
C VAL A 168 -2.01 -6.35 -20.12
N ASP A 169 -1.37 -7.32 -20.75
CA ASP A 169 -1.03 -8.62 -20.18
C ASP A 169 -0.01 -8.36 -19.05
N TYR A 170 -0.49 -7.86 -17.92
CA TYR A 170 0.28 -7.84 -16.69
C TYR A 170 0.29 -9.29 -16.22
N ALA A 171 1.28 -10.04 -16.71
CA ALA A 171 1.73 -11.22 -16.00
C ALA A 171 1.88 -10.77 -14.56
N SER A 172 0.99 -11.24 -13.68
CA SER A 172 1.32 -11.33 -12.27
C SER A 172 2.72 -11.95 -12.28
N SER A 173 3.74 -11.21 -11.89
CA SER A 173 5.00 -11.84 -11.51
C SER A 173 4.72 -12.38 -10.12
N PRO A 174 4.41 -13.69 -9.96
CA PRO A 174 4.52 -14.30 -8.66
C PRO A 174 5.97 -14.15 -8.24
N ASN A 175 6.18 -13.35 -7.19
CA ASN A 175 7.23 -13.64 -6.22
C ASN A 175 8.69 -13.40 -6.66
N GLU A 176 9.00 -12.31 -7.37
CA GLU A 176 10.38 -11.77 -7.34
C GLU A 176 10.53 -10.87 -6.11
N TRP A 177 10.82 -11.55 -5.00
CA TRP A 177 11.31 -10.96 -3.77
C TRP A 177 12.66 -10.31 -4.04
N PHE A 178 12.83 -9.05 -3.65
CA PHE A 178 14.17 -8.52 -3.42
C PHE A 178 14.75 -9.29 -2.24
N ASP A 179 15.75 -10.15 -2.51
CA ASP A 179 16.52 -10.83 -1.48
C ASP A 179 17.11 -9.79 -0.52
N GLU A 180 16.61 -9.77 0.71
CA GLU A 180 17.31 -9.25 1.87
C GLU A 180 18.52 -10.17 2.14
N ASP A 181 19.64 -9.92 1.45
CA ASP A 181 20.95 -10.45 1.88
C ASP A 181 22.04 -9.39 1.64
N GLY A 182 21.91 -8.31 2.40
CA GLY A 182 22.94 -7.28 2.54
C GLY A 182 23.64 -7.36 3.89
N ARG A 183 24.20 -8.53 4.30
CA ARG A 183 25.16 -8.58 5.43
C ARG A 183 26.29 -9.60 5.24
N ASP A 184 27.49 -9.01 5.17
CA ASP A 184 28.78 -9.49 5.69
C ASP A 184 29.68 -10.38 4.80
N GLY A 185 30.17 -9.77 3.71
CA GLY A 185 31.43 -10.18 3.08
C GLY A 185 32.65 -9.66 3.86
N ARG A 186 33.17 -10.47 4.79
CA ARG A 186 34.57 -10.40 5.25
C ARG A 186 35.17 -11.79 5.30
N GLU A 187 35.59 -12.27 4.12
CA GLU A 187 36.45 -13.44 3.99
C GLU A 187 37.81 -13.16 4.64
N ARG A 188 38.10 -13.90 5.71
CA ARG A 188 39.45 -14.07 6.26
C ARG A 188 40.27 -14.88 5.26
N ASN A 189 41.20 -14.20 4.62
CA ASN A 189 42.25 -14.79 3.81
C ASN A 189 43.28 -15.51 4.72
N GLU A 190 43.10 -16.81 4.95
CA GLU A 190 44.15 -17.65 5.56
C GLU A 190 45.05 -18.21 4.45
N GLY A 191 46.21 -17.54 4.31
CA GLY A 191 47.29 -17.94 3.43
C GLY A 191 47.82 -19.33 3.80
N ARG A 192 47.63 -20.26 2.88
CA ARG A 192 48.29 -21.56 2.82
C ARG A 192 49.78 -21.34 2.52
N ASN A 193 50.64 -21.49 3.53
CA ASN A 193 52.08 -21.65 3.30
C ASN A 193 52.39 -23.12 2.98
N PRO A 194 53.09 -23.42 1.87
CA PRO A 194 53.65 -24.73 1.61
C PRO A 194 55.07 -24.78 2.17
N ASP A 195 55.37 -25.72 3.07
CA ASP A 195 56.68 -26.35 3.25
C ASP A 195 56.62 -27.22 4.51
N GLU A 196 56.73 -28.54 4.34
CA GLU A 196 57.55 -29.42 5.18
C GLU A 196 57.53 -30.84 4.59
N ASP A 197 58.46 -31.07 3.66
CA ASP A 197 59.10 -32.36 3.46
C ASP A 197 60.00 -32.64 4.69
N ARG A 198 59.66 -33.67 5.49
CA ARG A 198 60.56 -34.75 5.96
C ARG A 198 59.94 -35.63 7.05
#